data_AF-A0A2V9J2M8-F1
#
_entry.id   AF-A0A2V9J2M8-F1
#
_cell.length_a   1.000
_cell.length_b   1.000
_cell.length_c   1.000
_cell.angle_alpha   90.00
_cell.angle_beta   90.00
_cell.angle_gamma   90.00
#
_symmetry.space_group_name_H-M   'P 1'
#
loop_
_entity.id
_entity.type
_entity.pdbx_description
1 polymer ?
#
loop_
_entity_poly.entity_id
_entity_poly.type
_entity_poly.pdbx_seq_one_letter_code
_entity_poly.pdbx_strand_id
1 'polypeptide(L)'
;MVDAARRYKRVVQVGTQQRSGKHYQDAVGLLRGGHIGKVHSVRMGFFRNVMPGFGAPPDSDPPPAMDYGLWLGPAPLRRYNKNRSLYHFRWFWDYSGGQMTNLGAHEIDVVHWAMQVKGPAAVSSCGGRFVLQDNGETPDTQDALFEYPGFTVVCSIREASLGRGLGEGLQFFGTKGSMTLSRSGYQVFADKKAPPE
;
A
#
# COMPACT_ATOMS: atom_id res chain seq x y z
N MET A 1 13.43 10.37 12.21
CA MET A 1 12.16 10.56 12.94
C MET A 1 12.17 9.95 14.33
N VAL A 2 12.43 8.64 14.49
CA VAL A 2 12.46 7.98 15.82
C VAL A 2 13.47 8.63 16.77
N ASP A 3 14.70 8.90 16.30
CA ASP A 3 15.74 9.52 17.15
C ASP A 3 15.36 10.93 17.60
N ALA A 4 14.76 11.72 16.70
CA ALA A 4 14.26 13.05 17.03
C ALA A 4 13.12 12.96 18.07
N ALA A 5 12.15 12.07 17.87
CA ALA A 5 11.05 11.86 18.80
C ALA A 5 11.57 11.49 20.20
N ARG A 6 12.53 10.57 20.30
CA ARG A 6 13.17 10.17 21.56
C ARG A 6 13.95 11.32 22.19
N ARG A 7 14.82 11.99 21.43
CA ARG A 7 15.65 13.12 21.91
C ARG A 7 14.81 14.25 22.49
N TYR A 8 13.73 14.61 21.82
CA TYR A 8 12.86 15.71 22.23
C TYR A 8 11.67 15.27 23.08
N LYS A 9 11.61 14.00 23.49
CA LYS A 9 10.53 13.39 24.27
C LYS A 9 9.15 13.71 23.68
N ARG A 10 9.01 13.54 22.36
CA ARG A 10 7.77 13.77 21.63
C ARG A 10 7.09 12.44 21.33
N VAL A 11 5.77 12.44 21.42
CA VAL A 11 4.95 11.34 20.91
C VAL A 11 4.77 11.54 19.41
N VAL A 12 5.04 10.50 18.63
CA VAL A 12 4.79 10.46 17.19
C VAL A 12 3.79 9.34 16.92
N GLN A 13 2.69 9.69 16.27
CA GLN A 13 1.67 8.75 15.82
C GLN A 13 1.66 8.72 14.29
N VAL A 14 1.70 7.52 13.73
CA VAL A 14 1.52 7.31 12.28
C VAL A 14 0.01 7.17 12.00
N GLY A 15 -0.48 7.86 10.98
CA GLY A 15 -1.89 7.85 10.61
C GLY A 15 -2.28 6.58 9.85
N THR A 16 -2.76 5.54 10.56
CA THR A 16 -3.29 4.30 9.97
C THR A 16 -4.82 4.35 9.87
N GLN A 17 -5.34 5.18 8.96
CA GLN A 17 -6.76 5.55 8.85
C GLN A 17 -7.72 4.33 8.82
N GLN A 18 -7.36 3.24 8.12
CA GLN A 18 -8.23 2.06 7.98
C GLN A 18 -8.60 1.40 9.32
N ARG A 19 -7.74 1.50 10.35
CA ARG A 19 -8.02 0.94 11.68
C ARG A 19 -9.22 1.59 12.38
N SER A 20 -9.60 2.80 11.97
CA SER A 20 -10.78 3.50 12.48
C SER A 20 -12.09 3.04 11.85
N GLY A 21 -12.06 2.26 10.76
CA GLY A 21 -13.25 1.73 10.11
C GLY A 21 -13.87 0.58 10.90
N LYS A 22 -15.16 0.67 11.25
CA LYS A 22 -15.87 -0.38 11.99
C LYS A 22 -15.80 -1.75 11.30
N HIS A 23 -15.97 -1.78 9.98
CA HIS A 23 -15.88 -3.00 9.19
C HIS A 23 -14.47 -3.63 9.20
N TYR A 24 -13.41 -2.82 9.29
CA TYR A 24 -12.04 -3.34 9.47
C TYR A 24 -11.87 -3.97 10.86
N GLN A 25 -12.38 -3.32 11.91
CA GLN A 25 -12.33 -3.86 13.27
C GLN A 25 -13.08 -5.20 13.38
N ASP A 26 -14.26 -5.29 12.76
CA ASP A 26 -15.08 -6.50 12.75
C ASP A 26 -14.39 -7.62 11.96
N ALA A 27 -13.88 -7.34 10.76
CA ALA A 27 -13.13 -8.29 9.95
C ALA A 27 -11.91 -8.83 10.70
N VAL A 28 -11.12 -7.97 11.33
CA VAL A 28 -9.96 -8.38 12.16
C VAL A 28 -10.40 -9.23 13.34
N GLY A 29 -11.52 -8.90 13.99
CA GLY A 29 -12.12 -9.73 15.04
C GLY A 29 -12.46 -11.14 14.54
N LEU A 30 -13.11 -11.25 13.38
CA LEU A 30 -13.47 -12.54 12.78
C LEU A 30 -12.23 -13.37 12.39
N LEU A 31 -11.22 -12.73 11.78
CA LEU A 31 -9.96 -13.37 11.40
C LEU A 31 -9.24 -13.93 12.64
N ARG A 32 -9.09 -13.13 13.69
CA ARG A 32 -8.47 -13.54 14.95
C ARG A 32 -9.30 -14.58 15.70
N GLY A 33 -10.62 -14.53 15.56
CA GLY A 33 -11.54 -15.54 16.08
C GLY A 33 -11.52 -16.87 15.32
N GLY A 34 -10.74 -16.99 14.24
CA GLY A 34 -10.60 -18.25 13.51
C GLY A 34 -11.77 -18.61 12.60
N HIS A 35 -12.62 -17.64 12.24
CA HIS A 35 -13.83 -17.89 11.42
C HIS A 35 -13.53 -18.44 10.02
N ILE A 36 -12.34 -18.15 9.48
CA ILE A 36 -11.84 -18.76 8.22
C ILE A 36 -10.72 -19.78 8.46
N GLY A 37 -10.52 -20.23 9.71
CA GLY A 37 -9.46 -21.16 10.09
C GLY A 37 -8.07 -20.53 10.09
N LYS A 38 -7.03 -21.36 9.93
CA LYS A 38 -5.64 -20.89 9.92
C LYS A 38 -5.34 -20.18 8.60
N VAL A 39 -5.13 -18.86 8.64
CA VAL A 39 -4.70 -18.10 7.47
C VAL A 39 -3.28 -18.49 7.09
N HIS A 40 -3.07 -18.84 5.82
CA HIS A 40 -1.76 -19.26 5.29
C HIS A 40 -1.33 -18.47 4.04
N SER A 41 -2.21 -17.65 3.48
CA SER A 41 -1.90 -16.78 2.35
C SER A 41 -2.76 -15.52 2.42
N VAL A 42 -2.17 -14.38 2.06
CA VAL A 42 -2.88 -13.12 1.87
C VAL A 42 -2.51 -12.55 0.50
N ARG A 43 -3.49 -11.99 -0.21
CA ARG A 43 -3.25 -11.22 -1.43
C ARG A 43 -3.69 -9.80 -1.22
N MET A 44 -2.91 -8.84 -1.69
CA MET A 44 -3.29 -7.44 -1.78
C MET A 44 -3.09 -6.93 -3.21
N GLY A 45 -3.97 -6.07 -3.66
CA GLY A 45 -3.97 -5.60 -5.04
C GLY A 45 -4.35 -4.13 -5.17
N PHE A 46 -3.62 -3.42 -6.01
CA PHE A 46 -3.92 -2.04 -6.39
C PHE A 46 -3.94 -1.96 -7.92
N PHE A 47 -5.13 -1.76 -8.46
CA PHE A 47 -5.37 -1.80 -9.89
C PHE A 47 -6.10 -0.53 -10.29
N ARG A 48 -5.44 0.30 -11.10
CA ARG A 48 -6.03 1.50 -11.69
C ARG A 48 -5.54 1.65 -13.11
N ASN A 49 -6.28 2.41 -13.90
CA ASN A 49 -5.84 2.80 -15.22
C ASN A 49 -5.61 4.31 -15.26
N VAL A 50 -4.35 4.73 -15.14
CA VAL A 50 -3.95 6.15 -15.23
C VAL A 50 -3.41 6.52 -16.61
N MET A 51 -3.60 5.67 -17.63
CA MET A 51 -3.18 6.00 -19.00
C MET A 51 -3.76 7.35 -19.46
N PRO A 52 -2.97 8.19 -20.17
CA PRO A 52 -1.60 7.96 -20.64
C PRO A 52 -0.49 8.32 -19.63
N GLY A 53 -0.83 8.55 -18.38
CA GLY A 53 0.05 9.13 -17.35
C GLY A 53 -0.21 10.61 -17.15
N PHE A 54 0.73 11.31 -16.50
CA PHE A 54 0.60 12.74 -16.17
C PHE A 54 1.53 13.66 -16.99
N GLY A 55 2.10 13.12 -18.08
CA GLY A 55 2.96 13.83 -19.02
C GLY A 55 4.31 14.26 -18.45
N ALA A 56 5.12 14.93 -19.28
CA ALA A 56 6.45 15.41 -18.94
C ALA A 56 6.57 16.92 -19.19
N PRO A 57 5.92 17.77 -18.36
CA PRO A 57 6.03 19.21 -18.51
C PRO A 57 7.48 19.66 -18.28
N PRO A 58 7.94 20.72 -18.96
CA PRO A 58 9.24 21.30 -18.67
C PRO A 58 9.25 21.87 -17.26
N ASP A 59 10.46 22.00 -16.73
CA ASP A 59 10.69 22.65 -15.45
C ASP A 59 10.34 24.15 -15.51
N SER A 60 9.92 24.70 -14.37
CA SER A 60 9.52 26.10 -14.24
C SER A 60 9.97 26.69 -12.91
N ASP A 61 9.62 27.94 -12.66
CA ASP A 61 9.66 28.48 -11.30
C ASP A 61 8.49 27.93 -10.47
N PRO A 62 8.67 27.75 -9.14
CA PRO A 62 7.57 27.37 -8.26
C PRO A 62 6.51 28.48 -8.17
N PRO A 63 5.24 28.15 -7.87
CA PRO A 63 4.21 29.14 -7.59
C PRO A 63 4.67 30.10 -6.48
N PRO A 64 4.36 31.41 -6.55
CA PRO A 64 4.83 32.37 -5.55
C PRO A 64 4.43 32.05 -4.10
N ALA A 65 3.31 31.34 -3.90
CA ALA A 65 2.82 30.93 -2.59
C ALA A 65 3.49 29.65 -2.04
N MET A 66 4.38 29.02 -2.82
CA MET A 66 5.03 27.76 -2.45
C MET A 66 6.50 28.00 -2.09
N ASP A 67 6.84 27.80 -0.82
CA ASP A 67 8.24 27.66 -0.42
C ASP A 67 8.75 26.29 -0.87
N TYR A 68 9.37 26.27 -2.05
CA TYR A 68 9.86 25.03 -2.64
C TYR A 68 11.08 24.47 -1.91
N GLY A 69 11.91 25.33 -1.30
CA GLY A 69 13.04 24.89 -0.49
C GLY A 69 12.57 24.14 0.75
N LEU A 70 11.55 24.69 1.43
CA LEU A 70 10.91 24.02 2.56
C LEU A 70 10.22 22.71 2.14
N TRP A 71 9.55 22.70 0.99
CA TRP A 71 8.90 21.49 0.46
C TRP A 71 9.90 20.36 0.19
N LEU A 72 11.03 20.66 -0.43
CA LEU A 72 12.09 19.68 -0.68
C LEU A 72 12.68 19.16 0.63
N GLY A 73 12.85 20.04 1.62
CA GLY A 73 13.43 19.69 2.91
C GLY A 73 14.80 19.02 2.74
N PRO A 74 15.03 17.82 3.30
CA PRO A 74 16.31 17.13 3.19
C PRO A 74 16.48 16.33 1.88
N ALA A 75 15.48 16.32 0.99
CA ALA A 75 15.59 15.61 -0.29
C ALA A 75 16.62 16.28 -1.22
N PRO A 76 17.15 15.57 -2.23
CA PRO A 76 18.04 16.17 -3.23
C PRO A 76 17.44 17.44 -3.87
N LEU A 77 18.28 18.44 -4.11
CA LEU A 77 17.86 19.65 -4.81
C LEU A 77 17.49 19.32 -6.26
N ARG A 78 16.26 19.68 -6.64
CA ARG A 78 15.74 19.56 -8.01
C ARG A 78 15.20 20.91 -8.46
N ARG A 79 15.20 21.17 -9.77
CA ARG A 79 14.44 22.29 -10.32
C ARG A 79 12.94 22.00 -10.14
N TYR A 80 12.17 23.04 -9.91
CA TYR A 80 10.73 22.87 -9.74
C TYR A 80 10.10 22.31 -11.01
N ASN A 81 9.36 21.23 -10.83
CA ASN A 81 8.49 20.64 -11.82
C ASN A 81 7.13 20.40 -11.14
N LYS A 82 6.03 20.78 -11.80
CA LYS A 82 4.69 20.60 -11.22
C LYS A 82 4.38 19.15 -10.83
N ASN A 83 4.96 18.16 -11.52
CA ASN A 83 4.75 16.75 -11.21
C ASN A 83 5.59 16.29 -9.99
N ARG A 84 6.68 16.99 -9.64
CA ARG A 84 7.51 16.67 -8.47
C ARG A 84 6.98 17.24 -7.15
N SER A 85 5.84 17.93 -7.16
CA SER A 85 5.23 18.51 -5.97
C SER A 85 3.89 17.86 -5.63
N LEU A 86 2.89 18.66 -5.23
CA LEU A 86 1.61 18.24 -4.69
C LEU A 86 1.01 17.10 -5.51
N TYR A 87 0.60 16.06 -4.77
CA TYR A 87 0.06 14.80 -5.27
C TYR A 87 1.04 13.88 -6.03
N HIS A 88 1.68 14.35 -7.10
CA HIS A 88 2.48 13.52 -8.02
C HIS A 88 3.89 13.21 -7.51
N PHE A 89 4.37 13.85 -6.44
CA PHE A 89 5.63 13.51 -5.77
C PHE A 89 5.79 12.00 -5.49
N ARG A 90 4.67 11.29 -5.35
CA ARG A 90 4.60 9.85 -5.08
C ARG A 90 5.33 8.98 -6.10
N TRP A 91 5.51 9.46 -7.33
CA TRP A 91 6.13 8.74 -8.44
C TRP A 91 7.62 9.05 -8.65
N PHE A 92 8.24 9.81 -7.76
CA PHE A 92 9.65 10.19 -7.86
C PHE A 92 10.41 9.63 -6.67
N TRP A 93 11.54 8.97 -6.95
CA TRP A 93 12.34 8.26 -5.93
C TRP A 93 12.92 9.19 -4.87
N ASP A 94 13.10 10.47 -5.21
CA ASP A 94 13.56 11.50 -4.28
C ASP A 94 12.60 11.69 -3.09
N TYR A 95 11.30 11.37 -3.25
CA TYR A 95 10.25 11.68 -2.26
C TYR A 95 9.41 10.48 -1.82
N SER A 96 9.39 9.40 -2.61
CA SER A 96 8.46 8.27 -2.41
C SER A 96 8.95 6.99 -3.09
N GLY A 97 8.42 5.85 -2.69
CA GLY A 97 8.65 4.54 -3.31
C GLY A 97 7.49 4.06 -4.19
N GLY A 98 6.77 4.97 -4.84
CA GLY A 98 5.65 4.66 -5.73
C GLY A 98 4.39 4.22 -5.00
N GLN A 99 3.56 3.41 -5.67
CA GLN A 99 2.31 2.92 -5.08
C GLN A 99 2.52 1.94 -3.92
N MET A 100 3.67 1.28 -3.84
CA MET A 100 4.00 0.42 -2.69
C MET A 100 4.03 1.23 -1.38
N THR A 101 4.65 2.41 -1.38
CA THR A 101 4.73 3.26 -0.19
C THR A 101 3.50 4.14 0.01
N ASN A 102 2.66 4.30 -1.01
CA ASN A 102 1.39 5.03 -0.93
C ASN A 102 0.24 4.11 -0.49
N LEU A 103 -0.13 3.14 -1.33
CA LEU A 103 -1.26 2.25 -1.09
C LEU A 103 -0.84 0.97 -0.34
N GLY A 104 0.32 0.41 -0.66
CA GLY A 104 0.83 -0.79 0.00
C GLY A 104 0.99 -0.62 1.51
N ALA A 105 1.44 0.55 1.97
CA ALA A 105 1.57 0.86 3.39
C ALA A 105 0.25 0.71 4.17
N HIS A 106 -0.89 1.04 3.55
CA HIS A 106 -2.21 0.90 4.16
C HIS A 106 -2.58 -0.58 4.36
N GLU A 107 -2.48 -1.40 3.31
CA GLU A 107 -2.89 -2.80 3.39
C GLU A 107 -1.90 -3.65 4.21
N ILE A 108 -0.60 -3.35 4.15
CA ILE A 108 0.42 -3.99 5.00
C ILE A 108 0.13 -3.74 6.48
N ASP A 109 -0.29 -2.53 6.86
CA ASP A 109 -0.69 -2.22 8.23
C ASP A 109 -1.85 -3.11 8.70
N VAL A 110 -2.88 -3.28 7.87
CA VAL A 110 -4.02 -4.15 8.18
C VAL A 110 -3.61 -5.61 8.27
N VAL A 111 -2.68 -6.10 7.42
CA VAL A 111 -2.11 -7.45 7.54
C VAL A 111 -1.39 -7.62 8.87
N HIS A 112 -0.51 -6.69 9.24
CA HIS A 112 0.22 -6.73 10.51
C HIS A 112 -0.73 -6.71 11.70
N TRP A 113 -1.79 -5.92 11.60
CA TRP A 113 -2.82 -5.85 12.61
C TRP A 113 -3.61 -7.15 12.72
N ALA A 114 -4.15 -7.67 11.61
CA ALA A 114 -4.96 -8.89 11.58
C ALA A 114 -4.15 -10.10 12.06
N MET A 115 -2.95 -10.28 11.51
CA MET A 115 -2.09 -11.46 11.73
C MET A 115 -1.20 -11.35 12.97
N GLN A 116 -1.25 -10.22 13.70
CA GLN A 116 -0.47 -9.98 14.92
C GLN A 116 1.05 -10.13 14.72
N VAL A 117 1.55 -9.68 13.58
CA VAL A 117 2.99 -9.74 13.22
C VAL A 117 3.61 -8.35 13.20
N LYS A 118 4.92 -8.27 13.40
CA LYS A 118 5.68 -7.01 13.37
C LYS A 118 6.23 -6.67 11.98
N GLY A 119 6.33 -7.66 11.09
CA GLY A 119 6.94 -7.51 9.79
C GLY A 119 7.29 -8.86 9.15
N PRO A 120 7.59 -8.86 7.85
CA PRO A 120 8.04 -10.06 7.13
C PRO A 120 9.47 -10.44 7.54
N ALA A 121 9.81 -11.71 7.37
CA ALA A 121 11.18 -12.22 7.48
C ALA A 121 12.01 -11.90 6.22
N ALA A 122 11.38 -11.92 5.05
CA ALA A 122 12.00 -11.62 3.76
C ALA A 122 10.99 -11.00 2.79
N VAL A 123 11.50 -10.23 1.83
CA VAL A 123 10.71 -9.64 0.75
C VAL A 123 11.48 -9.79 -0.56
N SER A 124 10.80 -10.25 -1.61
CA SER A 124 11.29 -10.23 -2.99
C SER A 124 10.31 -9.44 -3.84
N SER A 125 10.81 -8.55 -4.69
CA SER A 125 9.96 -7.74 -5.58
C SER A 125 10.58 -7.60 -6.95
N CYS A 126 9.74 -7.65 -7.97
CA CYS A 126 10.09 -7.34 -9.34
C CYS A 126 9.04 -6.39 -9.93
N GLY A 127 9.46 -5.64 -10.94
CA GLY A 127 8.60 -4.63 -11.54
C GLY A 127 9.40 -3.62 -12.32
N GLY A 128 8.69 -2.70 -12.93
CA GLY A 128 9.27 -1.63 -13.71
C GLY A 128 8.22 -0.67 -14.20
N ARG A 129 8.70 0.28 -15.01
CA ARG A 129 7.86 1.20 -15.77
C ARG A 129 7.81 0.69 -17.20
N PHE A 130 6.75 -0.01 -17.56
CA PHE A 130 6.65 -0.73 -18.83
C PHE A 130 5.78 -0.04 -19.87
N VAL A 131 4.83 0.81 -19.45
CA VAL A 131 3.83 1.38 -20.37
C VAL A 131 3.61 2.88 -20.20
N LEU A 132 3.78 3.43 -18.99
CA LEU A 132 3.67 4.88 -18.78
C LEU A 132 4.92 5.60 -19.29
N GLN A 133 4.73 6.59 -20.16
CA GLN A 133 5.81 7.38 -20.80
C GLN A 133 5.82 8.85 -20.33
N ASP A 134 5.45 9.08 -19.08
CA ASP A 134 5.55 10.40 -18.44
C ASP A 134 6.90 10.56 -17.70
N ASN A 135 7.07 11.66 -16.95
CA ASN A 135 8.31 11.91 -16.21
C ASN A 135 8.42 11.21 -14.85
N GLY A 136 7.49 10.31 -14.49
CA GLY A 136 7.56 9.50 -13.29
C GLY A 136 8.68 8.44 -13.35
N GLU A 137 9.18 8.06 -12.18
CA GLU A 137 10.35 7.18 -12.03
C GLU A 137 10.02 5.83 -11.38
N THR A 138 8.94 5.77 -10.59
CA THR A 138 8.54 4.55 -9.88
C THR A 138 7.83 3.56 -10.81
N PRO A 139 7.75 2.27 -10.44
CA PRO A 139 7.13 1.25 -11.29
C PRO A 139 5.65 1.54 -11.57
N ASP A 140 5.20 1.33 -12.80
CA ASP A 140 3.77 1.26 -13.15
C ASP A 140 3.20 -0.16 -12.98
N THR A 141 4.10 -1.14 -12.88
CA THR A 141 3.83 -2.55 -12.71
C THR A 141 4.82 -3.11 -11.69
N GLN A 142 4.30 -3.66 -10.59
CA GLN A 142 5.14 -4.27 -9.56
C GLN A 142 4.42 -5.46 -8.95
N ASP A 143 5.17 -6.52 -8.70
CA ASP A 143 4.76 -7.64 -7.85
C ASP A 143 5.77 -7.78 -6.71
N ALA A 144 5.26 -8.06 -5.51
CA ALA A 144 6.08 -8.27 -4.32
C ALA A 144 5.55 -9.45 -3.51
N LEU A 145 6.45 -10.36 -3.15
CA LEU A 145 6.21 -11.46 -2.22
C LEU A 145 6.84 -11.13 -0.87
N PHE A 146 6.03 -11.17 0.17
CA PHE A 146 6.44 -11.01 1.56
C PHE A 146 6.32 -12.36 2.26
N GLU A 147 7.42 -12.82 2.84
CA GLU A 147 7.48 -14.06 3.60
C GLU A 147 7.33 -13.75 5.09
N TYR A 148 6.34 -14.37 5.74
CA TYR A 148 6.16 -14.29 7.19
C TYR A 148 6.29 -15.69 7.81
N PRO A 149 6.52 -15.80 9.13
CA PRO A 149 6.47 -17.09 9.81
C PRO A 149 5.08 -17.74 9.66
N GLY A 150 4.97 -18.75 8.79
CA GLY A 150 3.78 -19.59 8.62
C GLY A 150 2.74 -19.12 7.59
N PHE A 151 2.95 -18.00 6.90
CA PHE A 151 2.10 -17.54 5.79
C PHE A 151 2.87 -16.62 4.83
N THR A 152 2.31 -16.38 3.65
CA THR A 152 2.88 -15.45 2.66
C THR A 152 1.89 -14.36 2.28
N VAL A 153 2.41 -13.23 1.82
CA VAL A 153 1.61 -12.14 1.28
C VAL A 153 2.10 -11.77 -0.11
N VAL A 154 1.21 -11.67 -1.08
CA VAL A 154 1.52 -11.15 -2.43
C VAL A 154 0.87 -9.79 -2.60
N CYS A 155 1.64 -8.81 -3.04
CA CYS A 155 1.15 -7.50 -3.48
C CYS A 155 1.31 -7.38 -4.99
N SER A 156 0.24 -7.02 -5.68
CA SER A 156 0.26 -6.71 -7.11
C SER A 156 -0.22 -5.28 -7.35
N ILE A 157 0.64 -4.48 -8.01
CA ILE A 157 0.35 -3.12 -8.43
C ILE A 157 0.28 -3.09 -9.95
N ARG A 158 -0.82 -2.55 -10.49
CA ARG A 158 -0.96 -2.21 -11.91
C ARG A 158 -1.55 -0.82 -12.03
N GLU A 159 -0.81 0.09 -12.65
CA GLU A 159 -1.24 1.48 -12.83
C GLU A 159 -1.85 1.75 -14.21
N ALA A 160 -1.75 0.81 -15.15
CA ALA A 160 -2.29 0.94 -16.49
C ALA A 160 -3.42 -0.06 -16.81
N SER A 161 -4.06 -0.61 -15.77
CA SER A 161 -5.18 -1.53 -15.93
C SER A 161 -6.05 -1.52 -14.67
N LEU A 162 -7.37 -1.45 -14.86
CA LEU A 162 -8.33 -1.51 -13.77
C LEU A 162 -8.31 -2.85 -13.02
N GLY A 163 -7.74 -3.91 -13.62
CA GLY A 163 -7.83 -5.26 -13.08
C GLY A 163 -9.28 -5.78 -13.02
N ARG A 164 -9.47 -7.10 -12.96
CA ARG A 164 -10.75 -7.70 -12.58
C ARG A 164 -10.48 -8.91 -11.68
N GLY A 165 -11.36 -9.12 -10.69
CA GLY A 165 -11.45 -10.39 -9.93
C GLY A 165 -11.11 -10.30 -8.44
N LEU A 166 -10.14 -9.46 -8.03
CA LEU A 166 -9.71 -9.37 -6.62
C LEU A 166 -10.18 -8.10 -5.89
N GLY A 167 -10.69 -7.09 -6.62
CA GLY A 167 -10.98 -5.78 -6.05
C GLY A 167 -9.72 -5.08 -5.51
N GLU A 168 -9.80 -3.78 -5.26
CA GLU A 168 -8.79 -3.13 -4.41
C GLU A 168 -8.90 -3.69 -2.99
N GLY A 169 -7.76 -3.84 -2.30
CA GLY A 169 -7.71 -4.26 -0.89
C GLY A 169 -7.09 -5.63 -0.66
N LEU A 170 -7.58 -6.34 0.35
CA LEU A 170 -7.02 -7.57 0.89
C LEU A 170 -7.92 -8.79 0.64
N GLN A 171 -7.29 -9.94 0.45
CA GLN A 171 -7.92 -11.25 0.49
C GLN A 171 -7.13 -12.19 1.37
N PHE A 172 -7.75 -12.67 2.44
CA PHE A 172 -7.20 -13.66 3.35
C PHE A 172 -7.69 -15.05 2.97
N PHE A 173 -6.78 -16.02 2.93
CA PHE A 173 -7.07 -17.42 2.64
C PHE A 173 -6.71 -18.26 3.87
N GLY A 174 -7.73 -18.92 4.42
CA GLY A 174 -7.56 -19.82 5.55
C GLY A 174 -8.18 -21.20 5.30
N THR A 175 -7.94 -22.10 6.24
CA THR A 175 -8.32 -23.52 6.11
C THR A 175 -9.83 -23.81 6.15
N LYS A 176 -10.67 -22.85 6.56
CA LYS A 176 -12.14 -22.99 6.60
C LYS A 176 -12.86 -22.05 5.60
N GLY A 177 -12.12 -21.22 4.88
CA GLY A 177 -12.70 -20.25 3.96
C GLY A 177 -11.75 -19.12 3.59
N SER A 178 -12.31 -18.08 2.98
CA SER A 178 -11.58 -16.87 2.63
C SER A 178 -12.37 -15.62 3.02
N MET A 179 -11.67 -14.50 3.14
CA MET A 179 -12.27 -13.20 3.43
C MET A 179 -11.69 -12.15 2.49
N THR A 180 -12.54 -11.38 1.83
CA THR A 180 -12.14 -10.12 1.18
C THR A 180 -12.37 -8.97 2.14
N LEU A 181 -11.48 -7.98 2.12
CA LEU A 181 -11.54 -6.79 2.97
C LEU A 181 -10.99 -5.59 2.21
N SER A 182 -11.81 -4.57 2.03
CA SER A 182 -11.44 -3.33 1.37
C SER A 182 -12.10 -2.14 2.07
N ARG A 183 -11.87 -0.93 1.55
CA ARG A 183 -12.52 0.29 2.04
C ARG A 183 -14.04 0.26 1.91
N SER A 184 -14.57 -0.60 1.03
CA SER A 184 -16.01 -0.77 0.82
C SER A 184 -16.66 -1.74 1.78
N GLY A 185 -15.89 -2.49 2.59
CA GLY A 185 -16.40 -3.51 3.50
C GLY A 185 -15.63 -4.83 3.41
N TYR A 186 -16.18 -5.87 4.02
CA TYR A 186 -15.64 -7.22 3.97
C TYR A 186 -16.71 -8.25 3.58
N GLN A 187 -16.28 -9.37 3.01
CA GLN A 187 -17.12 -10.51 2.72
C GLN A 187 -16.40 -11.79 3.12
N VAL A 188 -17.13 -12.73 3.74
CA VAL A 188 -16.61 -14.05 4.11
C VAL A 188 -17.18 -15.09 3.15
N PHE A 189 -16.31 -15.96 2.66
CA PHE A 189 -16.64 -17.08 1.80
C PHE A 189 -16.26 -18.36 2.53
N ALA A 190 -17.25 -19.08 3.05
CA ALA A 190 -17.05 -20.36 3.69
C ALA A 190 -16.65 -21.44 2.67
N ASP A 191 -15.75 -22.34 3.06
CA ASP A 191 -15.50 -23.55 2.28
C ASP A 191 -16.70 -24.50 2.44
N LYS A 192 -17.27 -24.97 1.33
CA LYS A 192 -18.42 -25.87 1.33
C LYS A 192 -18.15 -27.21 2.01
N LYS A 193 -16.88 -27.60 2.16
CA LYS A 193 -16.47 -28.89 2.74
C LYS A 193 -15.97 -28.79 4.18
N ALA A 194 -15.83 -27.59 4.74
CA ALA A 194 -15.39 -27.37 6.12
C ALA A 194 -16.40 -26.43 6.80
N PRO A 195 -17.42 -26.97 7.48
CA PRO A 195 -18.40 -26.11 8.14
C PRO A 195 -17.71 -25.19 9.15
N PRO A 196 -18.09 -23.90 9.21
CA PRO A 196 -17.69 -23.04 10.31
C PRO A 196 -18.40 -23.55 11.57
N GLU A 197 -17.65 -24.18 12.46
CA GLU A 197 -18.02 -24.33 13.88
C GLU A 197 -18.06 -22.97 14.57
#